data_AF-A0A2M6XBZ6-F1
#
_entry.id   AF-A0A2M6XBZ6-F1
#
_cell.length_a   1.000
_cell.length_b   1.000
_cell.length_c   1.000
_cell.angle_alpha   90.00
_cell.angle_beta   90.00
_cell.angle_gamma   90.00
#
_symmetry.space_group_name_H-M   'P 1'
#
loop_
_entity.id
_entity.type
_entity.pdbx_description
1 polymer ?
#
loop_
_entity_poly.entity_id
_entity_poly.type
_entity_poly.pdbx_seq_one_letter_code
_entity_poly.pdbx_strand_id
1 'polypeptide(L)'
;MKLIILAGGKGIRLNLSTIPKPMVKIGGKPILEHQIDLVRRYGITEIFLLTGYLANVIYDYFGDGEKFGVKITHLIEPYPMGTGGCLRLVKNLIGQEERFMVFSGDVILNVDLGKIIEEDQKKKSIATLVVHPNNHPYDSDLVEMDSDQRIIAFHPKPHPEGFYYSNLAIASIYILSGQIFKYIPSGQFSTFEKNILPMLLSKGEFVAGYRSSEYIRDMGTPDRLRRVKKDYVSGKVARLNKKNKRRAIFLDRDGVINKYVDNLSKIDDFKLTDGCSEAINKINKSEYLSIVITNQPMIAKGFLSEKELREIHKKMDTLLGKNQSYLDGVYYCPHHPQGGFKGEIKELKIECDCRKPKIGMFLQAARDFNIDLKESWKIGDDERDLIAGKNAGCRTVYLNPKMEKNQYADFVFKDLPSAIKFVLNYNK
;
A
#
# COMPACT_ATOMS: atom_id res chain seq x y z
N MET A 1 -12.09 14.81 -14.77
CA MET A 1 -11.61 14.94 -13.38
C MET A 1 -10.46 15.94 -13.39
N LYS A 2 -10.43 16.88 -12.44
CA LYS A 2 -9.34 17.85 -12.26
C LYS A 2 -8.25 17.30 -11.32
N LEU A 3 -7.02 17.79 -11.45
CA LEU A 3 -5.92 17.49 -10.52
C LEU A 3 -5.49 18.75 -9.78
N ILE A 4 -5.21 18.58 -8.49
CA ILE A 4 -4.58 19.58 -7.64
C ILE A 4 -3.24 19.04 -7.18
N ILE A 5 -2.17 19.82 -7.32
CA ILE A 5 -0.85 19.44 -6.82
C ILE A 5 -0.41 20.44 -5.74
N LEU A 6 -0.11 19.90 -4.56
CA LEU A 6 0.38 20.67 -3.42
C LEU A 6 1.89 20.90 -3.56
N ALA A 7 2.29 22.11 -3.95
CA ALA A 7 3.65 22.46 -4.35
C ALA A 7 4.29 23.58 -3.50
N GLY A 8 3.73 23.92 -2.34
CA GLY A 8 4.20 25.03 -1.49
C GLY A 8 5.47 24.77 -0.63
N GLY A 9 5.96 23.53 -0.56
CA GLY A 9 6.98 23.12 0.41
C GLY A 9 8.40 23.68 0.16
N LYS A 10 9.03 24.23 1.21
CA LYS A 10 10.39 24.82 1.20
C LYS A 10 11.54 23.84 0.92
N GLY A 11 11.36 22.54 1.15
CA GLY A 11 12.44 21.55 0.92
C GLY A 11 13.60 21.58 1.93
N ILE A 12 13.40 22.14 3.13
CA ILE A 12 14.44 22.38 4.16
C ILE A 12 15.31 21.13 4.44
N ARG A 13 14.70 19.95 4.58
CA ARG A 13 15.41 18.68 4.86
C ARG A 13 16.34 18.20 3.74
N LEU A 14 16.20 18.76 2.54
CA LEU A 14 17.09 18.52 1.39
C LEU A 14 18.16 19.59 1.23
N ASN A 15 18.19 20.60 2.11
CA ASN A 15 19.07 21.75 2.02
C ASN A 15 19.00 22.47 0.65
N LEU A 16 17.79 22.60 0.10
CA LEU A 16 17.53 23.32 -1.14
C LEU A 16 17.30 24.80 -0.82
N SER A 17 18.02 25.69 -1.51
CA SER A 17 17.91 27.15 -1.34
C SER A 17 17.47 27.90 -2.60
N THR A 18 17.66 27.29 -3.78
CA THR A 18 17.44 27.95 -5.08
C THR A 18 16.35 27.31 -5.93
N ILE A 19 15.85 26.14 -5.52
CA ILE A 19 14.77 25.43 -6.21
C ILE A 19 13.73 24.91 -5.21
N PRO A 20 12.43 25.00 -5.52
CA PRO A 20 11.41 24.37 -4.69
C PRO A 20 11.45 22.85 -4.85
N LYS A 21 11.00 22.13 -3.83
CA LYS A 21 11.08 20.66 -3.77
C LYS A 21 10.51 19.96 -5.02
N PRO A 22 9.33 20.35 -5.56
CA PRO A 22 8.77 19.73 -6.77
C PRO A 22 9.62 19.89 -8.05
N MET A 23 10.57 20.83 -8.03
CA MET A 23 11.46 21.13 -9.17
C MET A 23 12.77 20.32 -9.15
N VAL A 24 12.99 19.49 -8.12
CA VAL A 24 14.12 18.54 -8.11
C VAL A 24 14.01 17.60 -9.31
N LYS A 25 15.12 17.46 -10.06
CA LYS A 25 15.16 16.67 -11.29
C LYS A 25 15.51 15.21 -11.06
N ILE A 26 14.76 14.32 -11.73
CA ILE A 26 15.03 12.89 -11.88
C ILE A 26 15.02 12.59 -13.39
N GLY A 27 16.09 12.00 -13.92
CA GLY A 27 16.18 11.74 -15.36
C GLY A 27 16.10 13.00 -16.24
N GLY A 28 16.62 14.13 -15.75
CA GLY A 28 16.60 15.41 -16.47
C GLY A 28 15.30 16.22 -16.32
N LYS A 29 14.21 15.60 -15.87
CA LYS A 29 12.89 16.24 -15.71
C LYS A 29 12.56 16.55 -14.25
N PRO A 30 11.95 17.70 -13.93
CA PRO A 30 11.36 17.97 -12.61
C PRO A 30 10.36 16.89 -12.18
N ILE A 31 10.26 16.61 -10.88
CA ILE A 31 9.26 15.68 -10.33
C ILE A 31 7.84 16.11 -10.72
N LEU A 32 7.56 17.40 -10.68
CA LEU A 32 6.26 17.93 -11.08
C LEU A 32 5.93 17.62 -12.55
N GLU A 33 6.92 17.62 -13.45
CA GLU A 33 6.74 17.21 -14.85
C GLU A 33 6.42 15.72 -14.96
N HIS A 34 7.08 14.85 -14.17
CA HIS A 34 6.73 13.42 -14.14
C HIS A 34 5.29 13.17 -13.70
N GLN A 35 4.78 13.96 -12.74
CA GLN A 35 3.39 13.88 -12.29
C GLN A 35 2.41 14.33 -13.38
N ILE A 36 2.70 15.45 -14.06
CA ILE A 36 1.92 15.96 -15.19
C ILE A 36 1.90 14.94 -16.34
N ASP A 37 3.06 14.38 -16.69
CA ASP A 37 3.20 13.33 -17.70
C ASP A 37 2.36 12.09 -17.33
N LEU A 38 2.30 11.70 -16.05
CA LEU A 38 1.46 10.59 -15.62
C LEU A 38 -0.02 10.90 -15.85
N VAL A 39 -0.53 12.00 -15.30
CA VAL A 39 -1.98 12.27 -15.31
C VAL A 39 -2.50 12.56 -16.71
N ARG A 40 -1.67 13.18 -17.58
CA ARG A 40 -1.99 13.39 -18.99
C ARG A 40 -2.25 12.08 -19.74
N ARG A 41 -1.51 11.00 -19.43
CA ARG A 41 -1.76 9.65 -20.02
C ARG A 41 -3.13 9.07 -19.67
N TYR A 42 -3.80 9.63 -18.66
CA TYR A 42 -5.14 9.26 -18.24
C TYR A 42 -6.20 10.32 -18.62
N GLY A 43 -5.85 11.26 -19.49
CA GLY A 43 -6.77 12.31 -19.96
C GLY A 43 -7.09 13.39 -18.92
N ILE A 44 -6.35 13.45 -17.80
CA ILE A 44 -6.48 14.51 -16.81
C ILE A 44 -5.59 15.66 -17.27
N THR A 45 -6.20 16.69 -17.86
CA THR A 45 -5.49 17.81 -18.48
C THR A 45 -5.73 19.15 -17.80
N GLU A 46 -6.65 19.25 -16.85
CA GLU A 46 -6.88 20.47 -16.06
C GLU A 46 -6.22 20.35 -14.68
N ILE A 47 -5.21 21.17 -14.43
CA ILE A 47 -4.30 21.06 -13.29
C ILE A 47 -4.23 22.39 -12.53
N PHE A 48 -4.35 22.32 -11.21
CA PHE A 48 -4.15 23.44 -10.30
C PHE A 48 -2.86 23.22 -9.50
N LEU A 49 -1.91 24.14 -9.62
CA LEU A 49 -0.66 24.12 -8.86
C LEU A 49 -0.79 25.08 -7.68
N LEU A 50 -0.86 24.51 -6.47
CA LEU A 50 -0.92 25.28 -5.22
C LEU A 50 0.51 25.50 -4.75
N THR A 51 1.06 26.66 -5.09
CA THR A 51 2.47 27.00 -4.90
C THR A 51 2.67 27.97 -3.74
N GLY A 52 3.90 28.10 -3.28
CA GLY A 52 4.25 29.01 -2.18
C GLY A 52 5.69 29.44 -2.31
N TYR A 53 6.60 28.76 -1.61
CA TYR A 53 8.03 29.04 -1.71
C TYR A 53 8.54 28.91 -3.15
N LEU A 54 9.22 29.96 -3.65
CA LEU A 54 9.77 30.03 -5.01
C LEU A 54 8.74 29.71 -6.12
N ALA A 55 7.49 30.17 -5.95
CA ALA A 55 6.42 29.95 -6.93
C ALA A 55 6.78 30.40 -8.34
N ASN A 56 7.57 31.48 -8.50
CA ASN A 56 8.04 31.97 -9.79
C ASN A 56 8.86 30.91 -10.55
N VAL A 57 9.68 30.11 -9.87
CA VAL A 57 10.48 29.04 -10.51
C VAL A 57 9.58 27.96 -11.14
N ILE A 58 8.43 27.68 -10.51
CA ILE A 58 7.44 26.75 -11.04
C ILE A 58 6.69 27.40 -12.21
N TYR A 59 6.26 28.66 -12.05
CA TYR A 59 5.57 29.40 -13.11
C TYR A 59 6.42 29.54 -14.38
N ASP A 60 7.68 29.96 -14.26
CA ASP A 60 8.60 30.17 -15.38
C ASP A 60 8.84 28.87 -16.18
N TYR A 61 8.82 27.71 -15.50
CA TYR A 61 9.02 26.42 -16.16
C TYR A 61 7.75 25.90 -16.85
N PHE A 62 6.60 26.03 -16.18
CA PHE A 62 5.35 25.38 -16.61
C PHE A 62 4.43 26.29 -17.41
N GLY A 63 4.49 27.61 -17.25
CA GLY A 63 3.58 28.56 -17.87
C GLY A 63 2.12 28.19 -17.65
N ASP A 64 1.30 28.31 -18.67
CA ASP A 64 -0.09 27.84 -18.69
C ASP A 64 -0.25 26.33 -18.95
N GLY A 65 0.86 25.60 -19.12
CA GLY A 65 0.88 24.16 -19.37
C GLY A 65 0.80 23.73 -20.84
N GLU A 66 0.64 24.66 -21.79
CA GLU A 66 0.42 24.31 -23.21
C GLU A 66 1.54 23.41 -23.77
N LYS A 67 2.80 23.76 -23.45
CA LYS A 67 4.00 22.97 -23.81
C LYS A 67 3.93 21.50 -23.34
N PHE A 68 3.19 21.24 -22.28
CA PHE A 68 3.04 19.91 -21.67
C PHE A 68 1.73 19.22 -22.08
N GLY A 69 0.91 19.84 -22.92
CA GLY A 69 -0.37 19.30 -23.40
C GLY A 69 -1.45 19.28 -22.31
N VAL A 70 -1.40 20.23 -21.37
CA VAL A 70 -2.35 20.38 -20.25
C VAL A 70 -2.66 21.87 -20.05
N LYS A 71 -3.69 22.19 -19.27
CA LYS A 71 -4.02 23.53 -18.79
C LYS A 71 -3.65 23.62 -17.31
N ILE A 72 -2.76 24.53 -16.98
CA ILE A 72 -2.27 24.77 -15.63
C ILE A 72 -2.78 26.13 -15.12
N THR A 73 -3.42 26.11 -13.95
CA THR A 73 -3.75 27.31 -13.18
C THR A 73 -2.86 27.36 -11.94
N HIS A 74 -2.09 28.44 -11.80
CA HIS A 74 -1.22 28.65 -10.65
C HIS A 74 -1.96 29.42 -9.56
N LEU A 75 -1.97 28.87 -8.35
CA LEU A 75 -2.57 29.49 -7.17
C LEU A 75 -1.48 29.62 -6.11
N ILE A 76 -1.09 30.85 -5.78
CA ILE A 76 -0.03 31.12 -4.81
C ILE A 76 -0.66 31.25 -3.42
N GLU A 77 -0.18 30.47 -2.46
CA GLU A 77 -0.54 30.60 -1.07
C GLU A 77 -0.11 31.99 -0.54
N PRO A 78 -1.04 32.79 0.04
CA PRO A 78 -0.70 34.11 0.57
C PRO A 78 0.19 34.05 1.82
N TYR A 79 0.10 32.94 2.56
CA TYR A 79 0.90 32.56 3.72
C TYR A 79 0.82 31.03 3.85
N PRO A 80 1.69 30.36 4.63
CA PRO A 80 1.63 28.90 4.76
C PRO A 80 0.29 28.42 5.36
N MET A 81 -0.56 27.77 4.55
CA MET A 81 -1.88 27.28 4.98
C MET A 81 -1.92 25.78 5.29
N GLY A 82 -0.83 25.06 5.04
CA GLY A 82 -0.74 23.61 5.26
C GLY A 82 -1.47 22.79 4.18
N THR A 83 -1.28 21.47 4.18
CA THR A 83 -1.76 20.56 3.11
C THR A 83 -3.28 20.52 2.96
N GLY A 84 -4.03 20.76 4.04
CA GLY A 84 -5.48 20.86 4.01
C GLY A 84 -5.96 22.28 3.72
N GLY A 85 -5.38 23.29 4.38
CA GLY A 85 -5.84 24.68 4.28
C GLY A 85 -5.69 25.25 2.88
N CYS A 86 -4.58 24.95 2.20
CA CYS A 86 -4.33 25.45 0.84
C CYS A 86 -5.38 24.98 -0.19
N LEU A 87 -6.06 23.84 0.04
CA LEU A 87 -7.15 23.37 -0.83
C LEU A 87 -8.30 24.39 -0.89
N ARG A 88 -8.45 25.32 0.06
CA ARG A 88 -9.45 26.39 -0.03
C ARG A 88 -9.27 27.29 -1.25
N LEU A 89 -8.07 27.40 -1.80
CA LEU A 89 -7.79 28.23 -2.97
C LEU A 89 -8.56 27.78 -4.22
N VAL A 90 -8.93 26.50 -4.31
CA VAL A 90 -9.70 25.94 -5.44
C VAL A 90 -11.20 25.81 -5.16
N LYS A 91 -11.68 26.20 -3.98
CA LYS A 91 -13.08 25.94 -3.55
C LYS A 91 -14.11 26.39 -4.58
N ASN A 92 -13.91 27.57 -5.16
CA ASN A 92 -14.85 28.16 -6.12
C ASN A 92 -14.63 27.67 -7.57
N LEU A 93 -13.61 26.84 -7.79
CA LEU A 93 -13.24 26.26 -9.09
C LEU A 93 -13.70 24.80 -9.22
N ILE A 94 -14.18 24.22 -8.13
CA ILE A 94 -14.63 22.83 -8.02
C ILE A 94 -16.10 22.82 -7.61
N GLY A 95 -16.94 22.15 -8.40
CA GLY A 95 -18.36 21.98 -8.06
C GLY A 95 -18.56 21.12 -6.80
N GLN A 96 -19.66 21.32 -6.06
CA GLN A 96 -19.92 20.53 -4.84
C GLN A 96 -20.04 19.01 -5.12
N GLU A 97 -20.63 18.66 -6.26
CA GLU A 97 -20.80 17.27 -6.71
C GLU A 97 -19.63 16.79 -7.58
N GLU A 98 -18.64 17.65 -7.84
CA GLU A 98 -17.46 17.30 -8.62
C GLU A 98 -16.45 16.52 -7.77
N ARG A 99 -15.75 15.56 -8.38
CA ARG A 99 -14.62 14.87 -7.76
C ARG A 99 -13.30 15.31 -8.40
N PHE A 100 -12.28 15.46 -7.58
CA PHE A 100 -10.95 15.90 -8.01
C PHE A 100 -9.86 15.11 -7.32
N MET A 101 -8.73 14.97 -8.00
CA MET A 101 -7.55 14.27 -7.48
C MET A 101 -6.59 15.26 -6.83
N VAL A 102 -5.87 14.83 -5.80
CA VAL A 102 -4.87 15.63 -5.10
C VAL A 102 -3.58 14.83 -4.98
N PHE A 103 -2.46 15.42 -5.40
CA PHE A 103 -1.10 14.89 -5.18
C PHE A 103 -0.28 15.82 -4.30
N SER A 104 0.61 15.26 -3.49
CA SER A 104 1.76 16.02 -2.98
C SER A 104 2.82 16.18 -4.07
N GLY A 105 3.31 17.40 -4.29
CA GLY A 105 4.28 17.74 -5.34
C GLY A 105 5.69 17.20 -5.09
N ASP A 106 5.93 16.52 -3.98
CA ASP A 106 7.23 16.00 -3.58
C ASP A 106 7.36 14.47 -3.66
N VAL A 107 6.38 13.83 -4.27
CA VAL A 107 6.29 12.38 -4.44
C VAL A 107 6.53 12.01 -5.90
N ILE A 108 7.47 11.12 -6.15
CA ILE A 108 7.56 10.45 -7.45
C ILE A 108 6.56 9.30 -7.45
N LEU A 109 5.71 9.27 -8.47
CA LEU A 109 4.61 8.33 -8.56
C LEU A 109 4.49 7.78 -9.98
N ASN A 110 4.22 6.48 -10.08
CA ASN A 110 3.86 5.83 -11.33
C ASN A 110 2.85 4.72 -11.04
N VAL A 111 1.59 5.14 -10.87
CA VAL A 111 0.48 4.29 -10.44
C VAL A 111 -0.58 4.18 -11.55
N ASP A 112 -1.41 3.15 -11.51
CA ASP A 112 -2.52 2.99 -12.43
C ASP A 112 -3.72 3.83 -11.98
N LEU A 113 -3.73 5.11 -12.39
CA LEU A 113 -4.79 6.05 -12.02
C LEU A 113 -6.19 5.61 -12.48
N GLY A 114 -6.27 4.85 -13.57
CA GLY A 114 -7.54 4.30 -14.07
C GLY A 114 -8.18 3.38 -13.03
N LYS A 115 -7.40 2.48 -12.44
CA LYS A 115 -7.88 1.58 -11.37
C LYS A 115 -8.29 2.33 -10.11
N ILE A 116 -7.55 3.38 -9.74
CA ILE A 116 -7.89 4.21 -8.58
C ILE A 116 -9.22 4.94 -8.82
N ILE A 117 -9.41 5.51 -10.01
CA ILE A 117 -10.65 6.21 -10.40
C ILE A 117 -11.83 5.23 -10.49
N GLU A 118 -11.65 4.04 -11.08
CA GLU A 118 -12.68 3.00 -11.16
C GLU A 118 -13.15 2.57 -9.76
N GLU A 119 -12.22 2.34 -8.82
CA GLU A 119 -12.55 1.95 -7.44
C GLU A 119 -13.20 3.09 -6.66
N ASP A 120 -12.78 4.33 -6.91
CA ASP A 120 -13.38 5.52 -6.34
C ASP A 120 -14.85 5.71 -6.79
N GLN A 121 -15.14 5.52 -8.08
CA GLN A 121 -16.49 5.66 -8.64
C GLN A 121 -17.48 4.62 -8.10
N LYS A 122 -16.99 3.44 -7.68
CA LYS A 122 -17.83 2.41 -7.04
C LYS A 122 -18.23 2.80 -5.61
N LYS A 123 -17.57 3.79 -5.00
CA LYS A 123 -17.73 4.16 -3.60
C LYS A 123 -18.34 5.55 -3.46
N LYS A 124 -19.41 5.68 -2.68
CA LYS A 124 -19.98 6.99 -2.32
C LYS A 124 -19.21 7.64 -1.16
N SER A 125 -17.90 7.81 -1.32
CA SER A 125 -17.00 8.33 -0.28
C SER A 125 -16.82 9.85 -0.36
N ILE A 126 -16.59 10.49 0.80
CA ILE A 126 -16.14 11.90 0.85
C ILE A 126 -14.69 12.02 0.36
N ALA A 127 -13.89 10.98 0.56
CA ALA A 127 -12.49 10.87 0.18
C ALA A 127 -12.11 9.41 -0.07
N THR A 128 -11.28 9.19 -1.08
CA THR A 128 -10.58 7.92 -1.33
C THR A 128 -9.08 8.15 -1.17
N LEU A 129 -8.47 7.44 -0.22
CA LEU A 129 -7.06 7.56 0.11
C LEU A 129 -6.29 6.41 -0.53
N VAL A 130 -5.21 6.71 -1.25
CA VAL A 130 -4.26 5.67 -1.62
C VAL A 130 -3.41 5.33 -0.41
N VAL A 131 -3.39 4.05 -0.03
CA VAL A 131 -2.65 3.54 1.13
C VAL A 131 -1.72 2.43 0.70
N HIS A 132 -0.59 2.29 1.38
CA HIS A 132 0.39 1.25 1.07
C HIS A 132 1.18 0.83 2.31
N PRO A 133 1.62 -0.44 2.39
CA PRO A 133 2.58 -0.84 3.39
C PRO A 133 3.95 -0.21 3.11
N ASN A 134 4.72 0.04 4.17
CA ASN A 134 6.05 0.61 4.03
C ASN A 134 7.08 0.01 5.00
N ASN A 135 8.34 0.37 4.80
CA ASN A 135 9.47 -0.12 5.59
C ASN A 135 9.84 0.81 6.77
N HIS A 136 9.02 1.81 7.07
CA HIS A 136 9.25 2.80 8.13
C HIS A 136 7.92 3.19 8.83
N PRO A 137 7.17 2.22 9.36
CA PRO A 137 5.84 2.46 9.94
C PRO A 137 5.89 3.44 11.13
N TYR A 138 6.99 3.45 11.89
CA TYR A 138 7.19 4.36 13.03
C TYR A 138 7.41 5.84 12.64
N ASP A 139 7.77 6.12 11.38
CA ASP A 139 7.90 7.48 10.84
C ASP A 139 6.68 7.87 9.96
N SER A 140 5.61 7.09 10.01
CA SER A 140 4.43 7.27 9.15
C SER A 140 3.17 7.39 9.99
N ASP A 141 2.26 8.26 9.55
CA ASP A 141 0.88 8.19 10.00
C ASP A 141 0.25 6.93 9.36
N LEU A 142 -0.37 6.09 10.18
CA LEU A 142 -0.93 4.82 9.75
C LEU A 142 -2.46 4.85 9.78
N VAL A 143 -3.07 3.94 9.04
CA VAL A 143 -4.53 3.77 9.01
C VAL A 143 -4.94 2.33 9.23
N GLU A 144 -6.14 2.14 9.76
CA GLU A 144 -6.82 0.86 9.71
C GLU A 144 -7.91 0.88 8.65
N MET A 145 -8.03 -0.24 7.94
CA MET A 145 -9.00 -0.44 6.88
C MET A 145 -9.72 -1.77 7.11
N ASP A 146 -11.03 -1.79 6.92
CA ASP A 146 -11.83 -3.02 6.98
C ASP A 146 -11.88 -3.75 5.63
N SER A 147 -12.65 -4.84 5.57
CA SER A 147 -12.82 -5.68 4.38
C SER A 147 -13.55 -4.96 3.23
N ASP A 148 -14.36 -3.95 3.54
CA ASP A 148 -15.10 -3.14 2.55
C ASP A 148 -14.26 -1.94 2.07
N GLN A 149 -12.98 -1.93 2.43
CA GLN A 149 -12.03 -0.86 2.12
C GLN A 149 -12.46 0.49 2.70
N ARG A 150 -13.13 0.50 3.85
CA ARG A 150 -13.40 1.71 4.63
C ARG A 150 -12.27 1.96 5.62
N ILE A 151 -11.81 3.20 5.70
CA ILE A 151 -10.87 3.63 6.73
C ILE A 151 -11.64 3.77 8.04
N ILE A 152 -11.21 3.03 9.06
CA ILE A 152 -11.89 2.93 10.36
C ILE A 152 -11.10 3.58 11.50
N ALA A 153 -9.79 3.82 11.33
CA ALA A 153 -8.97 4.52 12.31
C ALA A 153 -7.77 5.23 11.66
N PHE A 154 -7.30 6.30 12.30
CA PHE A 154 -6.03 6.98 12.00
C PHE A 154 -5.13 6.93 13.23
N HIS A 155 -3.86 6.66 12.97
CA HIS A 155 -2.82 6.51 13.98
C HIS A 155 -1.67 7.48 13.65
N PRO A 156 -1.74 8.73 14.13
CA PRO A 156 -0.69 9.72 13.89
C PRO A 156 0.57 9.38 14.69
N LYS A 157 1.73 9.74 14.14
CA LYS A 157 3.00 9.61 14.88
C LYS A 157 3.20 10.71 15.95
N PRO A 158 3.87 10.40 17.08
CA PRO A 158 4.44 9.11 17.45
C PRO A 158 3.37 8.11 17.91
N HIS A 159 3.57 6.83 17.56
CA HIS A 159 2.66 5.75 17.97
C HIS A 159 2.84 5.43 19.46
N PRO A 160 1.77 5.04 20.19
CA PRO A 160 1.87 4.62 21.59
C PRO A 160 2.78 3.40 21.79
N GLU A 161 3.37 3.27 22.98
CA GLU A 161 4.11 2.06 23.35
C GLU A 161 3.19 0.83 23.40
N GLY A 162 3.69 -0.33 22.98
CA GLY A 162 2.90 -1.57 22.93
C GLY A 162 1.83 -1.61 21.84
N PHE A 163 1.74 -0.59 20.99
CA PHE A 163 0.76 -0.49 19.93
C PHE A 163 1.02 -1.49 18.79
N TYR A 164 0.08 -2.40 18.55
CA TYR A 164 0.05 -3.23 17.35
C TYR A 164 -0.71 -2.52 16.24
N TYR A 165 -0.10 -2.41 15.07
CA TYR A 165 -0.65 -1.69 13.93
C TYR A 165 -0.81 -2.57 12.70
N SER A 166 -1.76 -2.20 11.84
CA SER A 166 -1.76 -2.59 10.43
C SER A 166 -0.77 -1.69 9.70
N ASN A 167 0.20 -2.25 8.99
CA ASN A 167 1.20 -1.45 8.27
C ASN A 167 0.60 -0.89 6.97
N LEU A 168 -0.21 0.16 7.09
CA LEU A 168 -0.81 0.90 5.97
C LEU A 168 -0.58 2.39 6.19
N ALA A 169 0.33 2.96 5.41
CA ALA A 169 0.61 4.39 5.39
C ALA A 169 -0.14 5.09 4.26
N ILE A 170 -0.47 6.35 4.47
CA ILE A 170 -1.14 7.20 3.48
C ILE A 170 -0.10 7.68 2.44
N ALA A 171 -0.39 7.48 1.15
CA ALA A 171 0.55 7.72 0.06
C ALA A 171 0.54 9.16 -0.48
N SER A 172 -0.12 10.09 0.21
CA SER A 172 -0.38 11.48 -0.21
C SER A 172 -0.97 11.64 -1.62
N ILE A 173 -1.78 10.65 -2.02
CA ILE A 173 -2.63 10.66 -3.21
C ILE A 173 -4.08 10.47 -2.75
N TYR A 174 -4.94 11.41 -3.15
CA TYR A 174 -6.34 11.43 -2.75
C TYR A 174 -7.25 11.65 -3.95
N ILE A 175 -8.45 11.08 -3.91
CA ILE A 175 -9.59 11.57 -4.69
C ILE A 175 -10.63 12.09 -3.71
N LEU A 176 -11.05 13.34 -3.87
CA LEU A 176 -11.92 14.04 -2.94
C LEU A 176 -13.22 14.45 -3.63
N SER A 177 -14.32 14.39 -2.90
CA SER A 177 -15.58 15.05 -3.26
C SER A 177 -15.50 16.56 -3.01
N GLY A 178 -16.12 17.38 -3.84
CA GLY A 178 -16.28 18.83 -3.61
C GLY A 178 -16.95 19.16 -2.26
N GLN A 179 -17.72 18.23 -1.69
CA GLN A 179 -18.29 18.38 -0.36
C GLN A 179 -17.23 18.44 0.75
N ILE A 180 -15.98 18.01 0.49
CA ILE A 180 -14.85 18.10 1.43
C ILE A 180 -14.63 19.52 1.94
N PHE A 181 -14.98 20.53 1.14
CA PHE A 181 -14.86 21.93 1.50
C PHE A 181 -15.75 22.34 2.68
N LYS A 182 -16.73 21.54 3.11
CA LYS A 182 -17.47 21.79 4.36
C LYS A 182 -16.59 21.62 5.60
N TYR A 183 -15.52 20.83 5.46
CA TYR A 183 -14.66 20.35 6.55
C TYR A 183 -13.32 21.10 6.67
N ILE A 184 -12.91 21.84 5.65
CA ILE A 184 -11.63 22.54 5.66
C ILE A 184 -11.80 23.95 6.27
N PRO A 185 -11.10 24.35 7.34
CA PRO A 185 -11.26 25.71 7.88
C PRO A 185 -10.79 26.77 6.86
N SER A 186 -11.42 27.94 6.87
CA SER A 186 -11.06 29.04 5.96
C SER A 186 -9.95 29.90 6.57
N GLY A 187 -8.91 30.22 5.79
CA GLY A 187 -7.85 31.14 6.20
C GLY A 187 -6.97 30.67 7.36
N GLN A 188 -7.00 29.37 7.69
CA GLN A 188 -6.26 28.80 8.81
C GLN A 188 -5.29 27.72 8.33
N PHE A 189 -4.18 27.59 9.05
CA PHE A 189 -3.28 26.45 8.88
C PHE A 189 -4.02 25.16 9.24
N SER A 190 -4.09 24.24 8.29
CA SER A 190 -4.58 22.89 8.56
C SER A 190 -3.90 21.88 7.66
N THR A 191 -3.65 20.69 8.19
CA THR A 191 -3.09 19.55 7.46
C THR A 191 -4.19 18.55 7.16
N PHE A 192 -4.11 17.93 5.98
CA PHE A 192 -5.11 16.97 5.56
C PHE A 192 -5.11 15.75 6.50
N GLU A 193 -3.93 15.23 6.83
CA GLU A 193 -3.74 13.99 7.58
C GLU A 193 -4.01 14.14 9.08
N LYS A 194 -3.61 15.26 9.71
CA LYS A 194 -3.76 15.42 11.17
C LYS A 194 -5.04 16.14 11.58
N ASN A 195 -5.64 16.94 10.70
CA ASN A 195 -6.81 17.74 11.04
C ASN A 195 -8.06 17.28 10.30
N ILE A 196 -7.99 17.15 8.96
CA ILE A 196 -9.19 16.90 8.15
C ILE A 196 -9.62 15.43 8.24
N LEU A 197 -8.70 14.49 7.99
CA LEU A 197 -9.02 13.06 7.95
C LEU A 197 -9.61 12.51 9.27
N PRO A 198 -9.03 12.77 10.46
CA PRO A 198 -9.62 12.32 11.72
C PRO A 198 -10.99 12.94 11.99
N MET A 199 -11.21 14.19 11.56
CA MET A 199 -12.49 14.86 11.71
C MET A 199 -13.58 14.26 10.82
N LEU A 200 -13.25 13.80 9.60
CA LEU A 200 -14.22 13.10 8.75
C LEU A 200 -14.73 11.83 9.44
N LEU A 201 -13.82 11.06 10.06
CA LEU A 201 -14.19 9.84 10.78
C LEU A 201 -15.07 10.15 12.00
N SER A 202 -14.75 11.20 12.77
CA SER A 202 -15.57 11.59 13.93
C SER A 202 -16.96 12.10 13.54
N LYS A 203 -17.13 12.59 12.32
CA LYS A 203 -18.43 12.98 11.73
C LYS A 203 -19.18 11.81 11.07
N GLY A 204 -18.63 10.60 11.09
CA GLY A 204 -19.25 9.42 10.50
C GLY A 204 -19.14 9.34 8.98
N GLU A 205 -18.38 10.24 8.35
CA GLU A 205 -18.21 10.25 6.90
C GLU A 205 -17.54 8.97 6.40
N PHE A 206 -17.92 8.55 5.19
CA PHE A 206 -17.31 7.40 4.57
C PHE A 206 -16.00 7.81 3.87
N VAL A 207 -14.87 7.40 4.45
CA VAL A 207 -13.54 7.51 3.85
C VAL A 207 -13.13 6.14 3.31
N ALA A 208 -12.89 6.06 2.02
CA ALA A 208 -12.44 4.84 1.35
C ALA A 208 -10.90 4.76 1.34
N GLY A 209 -10.37 3.54 1.42
CA GLY A 209 -8.98 3.23 1.10
C GLY A 209 -8.85 2.55 -0.26
N TYR A 210 -7.74 2.77 -0.94
CA TYR A 210 -7.28 1.99 -2.09
C TYR A 210 -5.86 1.50 -1.78
N ARG A 211 -5.70 0.19 -1.56
CA ARG A 211 -4.38 -0.39 -1.28
C ARG A 211 -3.57 -0.51 -2.58
N SER A 212 -2.42 0.13 -2.63
CA SER A 212 -1.49 0.05 -3.76
C SER A 212 -0.14 -0.53 -3.34
N SER A 213 0.46 -1.34 -4.21
CA SER A 213 1.84 -1.82 -4.12
C SER A 213 2.72 -1.22 -5.21
N GLU A 214 2.24 -0.15 -5.85
CA GLU A 214 2.89 0.49 -6.99
C GLU A 214 3.98 1.48 -6.55
N TYR A 215 4.68 2.06 -7.51
CA TYR A 215 5.76 3.00 -7.19
C TYR A 215 5.21 4.32 -6.65
N ILE A 216 5.29 4.50 -5.34
CA ILE A 216 5.00 5.76 -4.65
C ILE A 216 6.10 6.01 -3.62
N ARG A 217 6.91 7.06 -3.84
CA ARG A 217 8.04 7.40 -2.96
C ARG A 217 8.19 8.91 -2.81
N ASP A 218 8.18 9.37 -1.57
CA ASP A 218 8.62 10.73 -1.26
C ASP A 218 10.15 10.84 -1.40
N MET A 219 10.62 12.04 -1.68
CA MET A 219 12.05 12.35 -1.69
C MET A 219 12.45 13.32 -0.58
N GLY A 220 11.77 13.27 0.58
CA GLY A 220 11.94 14.24 1.66
C GLY A 220 13.29 14.31 2.35
N THR A 221 14.21 13.39 2.06
CA THR A 221 15.58 13.38 2.60
C THR A 221 16.60 13.02 1.51
N PRO A 222 17.89 13.38 1.67
CA PRO A 222 18.92 13.06 0.67
C PRO A 222 19.00 11.57 0.33
N ASP A 223 18.85 10.69 1.33
CA ASP A 223 18.86 9.24 1.11
C ASP A 223 17.63 8.73 0.36
N ARG A 224 16.45 9.31 0.61
CA ARG A 224 15.23 9.00 -0.15
C ARG A 224 15.39 9.47 -1.61
N LEU A 225 15.92 10.68 -1.83
CA LEU A 225 16.21 11.19 -3.17
C LEU A 225 17.23 10.31 -3.92
N ARG A 226 18.32 9.89 -3.28
CA ARG A 226 19.32 8.99 -3.87
C ARG A 226 18.70 7.65 -4.30
N ARG A 227 17.82 7.08 -3.48
CA ARG A 227 17.08 5.86 -3.79
C ARG A 227 16.14 6.03 -4.98
N VAL A 228 15.35 7.10 -5.01
CA VAL A 228 14.48 7.43 -6.14
C VAL A 228 15.25 7.55 -7.45
N LYS A 229 16.41 8.23 -7.45
CA LYS A 229 17.28 8.34 -8.64
C LYS A 229 17.75 6.97 -9.12
N LYS A 230 18.21 6.11 -8.21
CA LYS A 230 18.63 4.74 -8.54
C LYS A 230 17.48 3.92 -9.11
N ASP A 231 16.31 3.98 -8.49
CA ASP A 231 15.12 3.26 -8.92
C ASP A 231 14.67 3.71 -10.32
N TYR A 232 14.73 5.02 -10.60
CA TYR A 232 14.43 5.57 -11.91
C TYR A 232 15.38 5.03 -12.98
N VAL A 233 16.70 5.13 -12.77
CA VAL A 233 17.71 4.63 -13.72
C VAL A 233 17.58 3.13 -13.94
N SER A 234 17.25 2.36 -12.89
CA SER A 234 17.05 0.91 -13.01
C SER A 234 15.77 0.52 -13.76
N GLY A 235 14.89 1.47 -14.10
CA GLY A 235 13.57 1.23 -14.68
C GLY A 235 12.51 0.73 -13.69
N LYS A 236 12.84 0.64 -12.39
CA LYS A 236 11.92 0.16 -11.34
C LYS A 236 10.67 1.02 -11.23
N VAL A 237 10.80 2.35 -11.41
CA VAL A 237 9.65 3.28 -11.42
C VAL A 237 8.63 2.87 -12.48
N ALA A 238 9.07 2.58 -13.70
CA ALA A 238 8.21 2.18 -14.80
C ALA A 238 7.58 0.79 -14.58
N ARG A 239 8.38 -0.18 -14.12
CA ARG A 239 7.95 -1.57 -13.92
C ARG A 239 6.93 -1.74 -12.80
N LEU A 240 7.05 -0.98 -11.69
CA LEU A 240 6.16 -1.09 -10.53
C LEU A 240 4.82 -0.35 -10.71
N ASN A 241 4.27 -0.35 -11.91
CA ASN A 241 2.92 0.09 -12.22
C ASN A 241 2.02 -1.13 -12.42
N LYS A 242 0.79 -1.08 -11.91
CA LYS A 242 -0.17 -2.19 -11.92
C LYS A 242 -0.64 -2.57 -13.33
N LYS A 243 -0.39 -1.76 -14.36
CA LYS A 243 -0.55 -2.16 -15.77
C LYS A 243 0.40 -3.29 -16.17
N ASN A 244 1.56 -3.38 -15.54
CA ASN A 244 2.50 -4.47 -15.76
C ASN A 244 2.22 -5.61 -14.79
N LYS A 245 2.24 -6.85 -15.28
CA LYS A 245 2.15 -7.99 -14.38
C LYS A 245 3.36 -8.04 -13.46
N ARG A 246 3.13 -8.38 -12.19
CA ARG A 246 4.20 -8.55 -11.19
C ARG A 246 4.32 -9.99 -10.73
N ARG A 247 5.52 -10.38 -10.35
CA ARG A 247 5.78 -11.67 -9.71
C ARG A 247 5.52 -11.55 -8.21
N ALA A 248 5.08 -12.63 -7.58
CA ALA A 248 4.87 -12.71 -6.15
C ALA A 248 5.59 -13.92 -5.53
N ILE A 249 5.93 -13.77 -4.25
CA ILE A 249 6.26 -14.88 -3.37
C ILE A 249 5.10 -14.98 -2.40
N PHE A 250 4.28 -16.00 -2.60
CA PHE A 250 3.19 -16.37 -1.72
C PHE A 250 3.76 -17.16 -0.54
N LEU A 251 3.50 -16.71 0.67
CA LEU A 251 3.96 -17.29 1.92
C LEU A 251 2.75 -17.90 2.66
N ASP A 252 2.89 -19.10 3.23
CA ASP A 252 1.99 -19.46 4.33
C ASP A 252 2.32 -18.63 5.58
N ARG A 253 1.42 -18.62 6.56
CA ARG A 253 1.63 -17.93 7.82
C ARG A 253 2.23 -18.88 8.85
N ASP A 254 1.54 -19.96 9.17
CA ASP A 254 1.90 -20.86 10.27
C ASP A 254 3.03 -21.79 9.81
N GLY A 255 4.08 -21.96 10.62
CA GLY A 255 5.28 -22.73 10.25
C GLY A 255 6.24 -22.03 9.27
N VAL A 256 5.78 -21.00 8.54
CA VAL A 256 6.60 -20.21 7.61
C VAL A 256 6.96 -18.83 8.19
N ILE A 257 5.96 -17.98 8.43
CA ILE A 257 6.17 -16.62 8.99
C ILE A 257 6.23 -16.68 10.52
N ASN A 258 5.27 -17.35 11.15
CA ASN A 258 5.28 -17.63 12.59
C ASN A 258 5.64 -19.07 12.88
N LYS A 259 6.17 -19.31 14.08
CA LYS A 259 6.35 -20.67 14.60
C LYS A 259 5.00 -21.36 14.59
N TYR A 260 4.98 -22.62 14.14
CA TYR A 260 3.75 -23.41 14.12
C TYR A 260 3.21 -23.55 15.54
N VAL A 261 1.94 -23.20 15.71
CA VAL A 261 1.18 -23.40 16.94
C VAL A 261 -0.12 -24.07 16.52
N ASP A 262 -0.38 -25.27 17.04
CA ASP A 262 -1.62 -25.97 16.74
C ASP A 262 -2.81 -25.13 17.21
N ASN A 263 -3.75 -24.88 16.29
CA ASN A 263 -4.96 -24.09 16.55
C ASN A 263 -4.68 -22.70 17.16
N LEU A 264 -3.71 -21.95 16.62
CA LEU A 264 -3.37 -20.59 17.08
C LEU A 264 -4.62 -19.69 17.18
N SER A 265 -5.01 -19.37 18.41
CA SER A 265 -6.15 -18.49 18.73
C SER A 265 -5.81 -17.37 19.70
N LYS A 266 -4.62 -17.41 20.33
CA LYS A 266 -4.17 -16.38 21.27
C LYS A 266 -3.04 -15.56 20.67
N ILE A 267 -3.14 -14.25 20.84
CA ILE A 267 -2.16 -13.30 20.32
C ILE A 267 -0.75 -13.53 20.89
N ASP A 268 -0.63 -13.94 22.15
CA ASP A 268 0.66 -14.12 22.84
C ASP A 268 1.46 -15.31 22.30
N ASP A 269 0.78 -16.30 21.74
CA ASP A 269 1.40 -17.47 21.13
C ASP A 269 2.00 -17.14 19.74
N PHE A 270 1.63 -16.01 19.13
CA PHE A 270 2.21 -15.57 17.86
C PHE A 270 3.66 -15.10 18.04
N LYS A 271 4.60 -15.85 17.46
CA LYS A 271 6.04 -15.55 17.44
C LYS A 271 6.60 -15.79 16.03
N LEU A 272 7.37 -14.85 15.50
CA LEU A 272 8.03 -15.03 14.20
C LEU A 272 9.01 -16.20 14.22
N THR A 273 9.19 -16.86 13.07
CA THR A 273 10.32 -17.78 12.83
C THR A 273 11.64 -17.01 12.76
N ASP A 274 12.75 -17.70 13.04
CA ASP A 274 14.06 -17.06 13.09
C ASP A 274 14.49 -16.58 11.68
N GLY A 275 14.94 -15.33 11.59
CA GLY A 275 15.34 -14.71 10.31
C GLY A 275 14.20 -14.32 9.37
N CYS A 276 12.93 -14.47 9.79
CA CYS A 276 11.75 -14.22 8.98
C CYS A 276 11.69 -12.79 8.44
N SER A 277 11.85 -11.81 9.32
CA SER A 277 11.80 -10.40 8.93
C SER A 277 12.91 -10.08 7.93
N GLU A 278 14.15 -10.53 8.15
CA GLU A 278 15.26 -10.31 7.23
C GLU A 278 15.02 -10.95 5.86
N ALA A 279 14.36 -12.12 5.84
CA ALA A 279 13.97 -12.78 4.60
C ALA A 279 12.91 -11.95 3.85
N ILE A 280 11.85 -11.50 4.52
CA ILE A 280 10.81 -10.65 3.92
C ILE A 280 11.39 -9.31 3.47
N ASN A 281 12.32 -8.70 4.22
CA ASN A 281 13.00 -7.48 3.80
C ASN A 281 13.74 -7.64 2.46
N LYS A 282 14.36 -8.81 2.22
CA LYS A 282 15.00 -9.12 0.93
C LYS A 282 13.97 -9.22 -0.19
N ILE A 283 12.77 -9.75 0.09
CA ILE A 283 11.65 -9.72 -0.87
C ILE A 283 11.26 -8.28 -1.17
N ASN A 284 11.05 -7.44 -0.14
CA ASN A 284 10.65 -6.03 -0.32
C ASN A 284 11.68 -5.20 -1.12
N LYS A 285 12.97 -5.56 -1.04
CA LYS A 285 14.05 -4.94 -1.83
C LYS A 285 14.13 -5.45 -3.27
N SER A 286 13.49 -6.58 -3.57
CA SER A 286 13.40 -7.16 -4.91
C SER A 286 12.23 -6.57 -5.72
N GLU A 287 11.87 -7.25 -6.81
CA GLU A 287 10.69 -6.93 -7.62
C GLU A 287 9.48 -7.81 -7.30
N TYR A 288 9.64 -8.79 -6.42
CA TYR A 288 8.55 -9.65 -5.97
C TYR A 288 7.63 -8.92 -4.99
N LEU A 289 6.35 -9.23 -5.08
CA LEU A 289 5.38 -8.96 -4.01
C LEU A 289 5.50 -10.02 -2.93
N SER A 290 5.36 -9.62 -1.67
CA SER A 290 5.30 -10.49 -0.50
C SER A 290 3.83 -10.65 -0.08
N ILE A 291 3.22 -11.80 -0.41
CA ILE A 291 1.79 -12.03 -0.19
C ILE A 291 1.60 -13.21 0.76
N VAL A 292 0.79 -13.04 1.80
CA VAL A 292 0.40 -14.16 2.67
C VAL A 292 -0.89 -14.78 2.17
N ILE A 293 -0.93 -16.11 2.13
CA ILE A 293 -2.13 -16.91 1.86
C ILE A 293 -2.23 -17.99 2.93
N THR A 294 -3.23 -17.93 3.81
CA THR A 294 -3.34 -18.83 4.97
C THR A 294 -4.77 -19.34 5.21
N ASN A 295 -4.90 -20.58 5.68
CA ASN A 295 -6.19 -21.11 6.13
C ASN A 295 -6.39 -20.72 7.61
N GLN A 296 -7.50 -20.07 7.96
CA GLN A 296 -7.81 -19.62 9.33
C GLN A 296 -9.12 -20.27 9.84
N PRO A 297 -9.16 -21.60 9.96
CA PRO A 297 -10.39 -22.33 10.31
C PRO A 297 -10.88 -22.07 11.73
N MET A 298 -10.06 -21.48 12.59
CA MET A 298 -10.42 -21.13 13.97
C MET A 298 -11.61 -20.17 14.04
N ILE A 299 -11.82 -19.37 12.99
CA ILE A 299 -13.00 -18.54 12.83
C ILE A 299 -14.25 -19.39 12.66
N ALA A 300 -14.32 -20.24 11.62
CA ALA A 300 -15.46 -21.14 11.44
C ALA A 300 -15.71 -22.05 12.64
N LYS A 301 -14.65 -22.49 13.34
CA LYS A 301 -14.77 -23.32 14.55
C LYS A 301 -15.27 -22.56 15.79
N GLY A 302 -15.35 -21.23 15.76
CA GLY A 302 -15.85 -20.43 16.89
C GLY A 302 -14.82 -20.14 17.99
N PHE A 303 -13.55 -20.42 17.74
CA PHE A 303 -12.48 -20.27 18.73
C PHE A 303 -11.69 -18.95 18.60
N LEU A 304 -11.95 -18.20 17.53
CA LEU A 304 -11.28 -16.94 17.22
C LEU A 304 -12.25 -16.08 16.39
N SER A 305 -12.51 -14.84 16.78
CA SER A 305 -13.26 -13.90 15.96
C SER A 305 -12.38 -13.27 14.87
N GLU A 306 -12.99 -12.71 13.81
CA GLU A 306 -12.23 -11.95 12.81
C GLU A 306 -11.51 -10.73 13.41
N LYS A 307 -12.09 -10.13 14.45
CA LYS A 307 -11.44 -9.03 15.17
C LYS A 307 -10.17 -9.50 15.87
N GLU A 308 -10.21 -10.63 16.56
CA GLU A 308 -9.03 -11.20 17.21
C GLU A 308 -7.97 -11.66 16.20
N LEU A 309 -8.38 -12.24 15.06
CA LEU A 309 -7.44 -12.54 13.97
C LEU A 309 -6.76 -11.27 13.46
N ARG A 310 -7.50 -10.17 13.33
CA ARG A 310 -6.94 -8.87 12.93
C ARG A 310 -5.87 -8.41 13.91
N GLU A 311 -6.09 -8.54 15.21
CA GLU A 311 -5.08 -8.20 16.22
C GLU A 311 -3.82 -9.08 16.13
N ILE A 312 -3.98 -10.37 15.82
CA ILE A 312 -2.84 -11.27 15.51
C ILE A 312 -2.07 -10.76 14.28
N HIS A 313 -2.78 -10.37 13.22
CA HIS A 313 -2.14 -9.83 12.01
C HIS A 313 -1.48 -8.46 12.25
N LYS A 314 -2.04 -7.60 13.11
CA LYS A 314 -1.39 -6.36 13.54
C LYS A 314 -0.10 -6.63 14.31
N LYS A 315 -0.09 -7.62 15.21
CA LYS A 315 1.14 -8.07 15.88
C LYS A 315 2.16 -8.58 14.87
N MET A 316 1.75 -9.34 13.87
CA MET A 316 2.61 -9.79 12.78
C MET A 316 3.26 -8.61 12.04
N ASP A 317 2.45 -7.67 11.55
CA ASP A 317 2.94 -6.46 10.85
C ASP A 317 3.91 -5.65 11.73
N THR A 318 3.60 -5.53 13.02
CA THR A 318 4.43 -4.80 13.98
C THR A 318 5.78 -5.46 14.21
N LEU A 319 5.81 -6.79 14.37
CA LEU A 319 7.06 -7.55 14.53
C LEU A 319 7.93 -7.51 13.28
N LEU A 320 7.33 -7.57 12.08
CA LEU A 320 8.04 -7.42 10.81
C LEU A 320 8.60 -5.99 10.65
N GLY A 321 7.80 -4.98 11.02
CA GLY A 321 8.16 -3.57 10.93
C GLY A 321 9.39 -3.18 11.75
N LYS A 322 9.69 -3.89 12.85
CA LYS A 322 10.91 -3.69 13.65
C LYS A 322 12.19 -3.84 12.83
N ASN A 323 12.19 -4.71 11.83
CA ASN A 323 13.32 -4.90 10.89
C ASN A 323 13.00 -4.35 9.50
N GLN A 324 12.22 -3.27 9.43
CA GLN A 324 11.88 -2.55 8.19
C GLN A 324 11.25 -3.46 7.12
N SER A 325 10.48 -4.47 7.54
CA SER A 325 9.88 -5.46 6.66
C SER A 325 8.37 -5.31 6.65
N TYR A 326 7.74 -5.63 5.52
CA TYR A 326 6.29 -5.51 5.37
C TYR A 326 5.75 -6.53 4.39
N LEU A 327 4.44 -6.79 4.48
CA LEU A 327 3.71 -7.65 3.57
C LEU A 327 2.87 -6.79 2.61
N ASP A 328 2.94 -7.09 1.32
CA ASP A 328 2.15 -6.38 0.29
C ASP A 328 0.65 -6.71 0.40
N GLY A 329 0.30 -7.92 0.87
CA GLY A 329 -1.08 -8.38 1.06
C GLY A 329 -1.18 -9.58 1.98
N VAL A 330 -2.32 -9.73 2.66
CA VAL A 330 -2.65 -10.87 3.52
C VAL A 330 -4.04 -11.37 3.16
N TYR A 331 -4.13 -12.60 2.68
CA TYR A 331 -5.36 -13.28 2.32
C TYR A 331 -5.52 -14.49 3.22
N TYR A 332 -6.73 -14.65 3.77
CA TYR A 332 -7.05 -15.78 4.60
C TYR A 332 -8.41 -16.38 4.26
N CYS A 333 -8.54 -17.68 4.50
CA CYS A 333 -9.82 -18.37 4.34
C CYS A 333 -10.38 -18.74 5.73
N PRO A 334 -11.51 -18.15 6.16
CA PRO A 334 -12.09 -18.41 7.48
C PRO A 334 -12.86 -19.73 7.57
N HIS A 335 -13.17 -20.36 6.42
CA HIS A 335 -14.08 -21.49 6.30
C HIS A 335 -13.50 -22.85 6.74
N HIS A 336 -14.41 -23.75 7.12
CA HIS A 336 -14.09 -25.15 7.44
C HIS A 336 -15.22 -26.10 7.00
N PRO A 337 -14.96 -27.15 6.20
CA PRO A 337 -16.04 -27.97 5.63
C PRO A 337 -16.78 -28.83 6.65
N GLN A 338 -16.12 -29.20 7.76
CA GLN A 338 -16.72 -30.05 8.80
C GLN A 338 -17.29 -29.21 9.96
N GLY A 339 -18.50 -29.56 10.39
CA GLY A 339 -19.17 -29.05 11.60
C GLY A 339 -18.94 -29.93 12.83
N GLY A 340 -19.65 -29.65 13.92
CA GLY A 340 -19.60 -30.39 15.19
C GLY A 340 -18.72 -29.77 16.27
N PHE A 341 -18.28 -28.52 16.10
CA PHE A 341 -17.51 -27.79 17.10
C PHE A 341 -18.42 -26.94 17.98
N LYS A 342 -18.16 -26.90 19.29
CA LYS A 342 -18.91 -26.04 20.22
C LYS A 342 -18.64 -24.56 19.90
N GLY A 343 -19.70 -23.81 19.62
CA GLY A 343 -19.61 -22.37 19.30
C GLY A 343 -19.32 -22.06 17.83
N GLU A 344 -19.39 -23.05 16.94
CA GLU A 344 -19.09 -22.86 15.52
C GLU A 344 -20.02 -21.86 14.82
N ILE A 345 -19.45 -21.16 13.83
CA ILE A 345 -20.19 -20.25 12.95
C ILE A 345 -20.68 -21.08 11.76
N LYS A 346 -21.97 -21.46 11.79
CA LYS A 346 -22.59 -22.38 10.82
C LYS A 346 -22.47 -21.89 9.38
N GLU A 347 -22.54 -20.58 9.17
CA GLU A 347 -22.44 -19.92 7.86
C GLU A 347 -21.05 -20.12 7.23
N LEU A 348 -20.02 -20.34 8.04
CA LEU A 348 -18.65 -20.59 7.58
C LEU A 348 -18.33 -22.07 7.41
N LYS A 349 -19.31 -22.97 7.66
CA LYS A 349 -19.18 -24.42 7.53
C LYS A 349 -19.49 -24.91 6.12
N ILE A 350 -18.65 -24.50 5.17
CA ILE A 350 -18.87 -24.74 3.75
C ILE A 350 -17.62 -25.28 3.06
N GLU A 351 -17.83 -25.96 1.94
CA GLU A 351 -16.79 -26.18 0.94
C GLU A 351 -16.65 -24.93 0.07
N CYS A 352 -15.64 -24.11 0.36
CA CYS A 352 -15.36 -22.89 -0.38
C CYS A 352 -14.22 -23.07 -1.39
N ASP A 353 -13.99 -22.08 -2.24
CA ASP A 353 -12.86 -22.08 -3.19
C ASP A 353 -11.59 -21.40 -2.65
N CYS A 354 -11.70 -20.68 -1.52
CA CYS A 354 -10.53 -20.03 -0.92
C CYS A 354 -9.60 -21.00 -0.18
N ARG A 355 -10.14 -22.07 0.40
CA ARG A 355 -9.40 -22.93 1.33
C ARG A 355 -8.37 -23.75 0.57
N LYS A 356 -7.08 -23.61 0.91
CA LYS A 356 -6.03 -24.49 0.37
C LYS A 356 -6.36 -25.95 0.69
N PRO A 357 -6.24 -26.88 -0.27
CA PRO A 357 -5.42 -26.82 -1.49
C PRO A 357 -6.05 -26.16 -2.73
N LYS A 358 -7.24 -25.55 -2.63
CA LYS A 358 -7.80 -24.75 -3.73
C LYS A 358 -7.09 -23.40 -3.87
N ILE A 359 -7.32 -22.73 -5.00
CA ILE A 359 -6.53 -21.57 -5.45
C ILE A 359 -7.25 -20.22 -5.31
N GLY A 360 -8.42 -20.15 -4.69
CA GLY A 360 -9.25 -18.93 -4.65
C GLY A 360 -8.51 -17.70 -4.11
N MET A 361 -7.70 -17.86 -3.06
CA MET A 361 -6.89 -16.77 -2.51
C MET A 361 -5.76 -16.32 -3.45
N PHE A 362 -5.17 -17.23 -4.24
CA PHE A 362 -4.18 -16.88 -5.26
C PHE A 362 -4.81 -16.07 -6.38
N LEU A 363 -5.99 -16.48 -6.84
CA LEU A 363 -6.73 -15.77 -7.88
C LEU A 363 -7.18 -14.38 -7.40
N GLN A 364 -7.59 -14.26 -6.13
CA GLN A 364 -7.93 -12.97 -5.54
C GLN A 364 -6.70 -12.04 -5.50
N ALA A 365 -5.58 -12.51 -4.93
CA ALA A 365 -4.34 -11.73 -4.91
C ALA A 365 -3.86 -11.36 -6.33
N ALA A 366 -4.00 -12.27 -7.29
CA ALA A 366 -3.62 -12.02 -8.68
C ALA A 366 -4.46 -10.93 -9.33
N ARG A 367 -5.77 -10.86 -9.05
CA ARG A 367 -6.62 -9.74 -9.50
C ARG A 367 -6.25 -8.42 -8.81
N ASP A 368 -6.06 -8.47 -7.49
CA ASP A 368 -5.84 -7.26 -6.68
C ASP A 368 -4.49 -6.60 -6.98
N PHE A 369 -3.47 -7.37 -7.35
CA PHE A 369 -2.10 -6.88 -7.59
C PHE A 369 -1.59 -7.07 -9.02
N ASN A 370 -2.42 -7.59 -9.94
CA ASN A 370 -2.03 -7.98 -11.30
C ASN A 370 -0.83 -8.94 -11.30
N ILE A 371 -0.95 -10.08 -10.61
CA ILE A 371 0.16 -11.02 -10.42
C ILE A 371 0.24 -12.00 -11.60
N ASP A 372 1.45 -12.25 -12.09
CA ASP A 372 1.75 -13.41 -12.94
C ASP A 372 2.03 -14.64 -12.09
N LEU A 373 1.03 -15.52 -11.94
CA LEU A 373 1.15 -16.72 -11.12
C LEU A 373 2.21 -17.71 -11.64
N LYS A 374 2.44 -17.80 -12.95
CA LYS A 374 3.41 -18.74 -13.53
C LYS A 374 4.85 -18.36 -13.20
N GLU A 375 5.07 -17.07 -13.04
CA GLU A 375 6.36 -16.48 -12.66
C GLU A 375 6.51 -16.26 -11.15
N SER A 376 5.54 -16.77 -10.37
CA SER A 376 5.47 -16.62 -8.92
C SER A 376 5.84 -17.91 -8.18
N TRP A 377 6.03 -17.78 -6.87
CA TRP A 377 6.45 -18.84 -5.97
C TRP A 377 5.45 -19.03 -4.84
N LYS A 378 5.24 -20.27 -4.39
CA LYS A 378 4.57 -20.59 -3.13
C LYS A 378 5.57 -21.25 -2.19
N ILE A 379 5.73 -20.68 -1.00
CA ILE A 379 6.54 -21.22 0.09
C ILE A 379 5.60 -21.66 1.23
N GLY A 380 5.65 -22.93 1.62
CA GLY A 380 4.79 -23.54 2.63
C GLY A 380 5.50 -24.64 3.42
N ASP A 381 4.93 -25.03 4.55
CA ASP A 381 5.43 -26.09 5.45
C ASP A 381 4.51 -27.33 5.49
N ASP A 382 3.40 -27.31 4.75
CA ASP A 382 2.42 -28.40 4.67
C ASP A 382 2.10 -28.79 3.21
N GLU A 383 1.69 -30.04 2.97
CA GLU A 383 1.37 -30.52 1.63
C GLU A 383 0.28 -29.70 0.92
N ARG A 384 -0.72 -29.21 1.66
CA ARG A 384 -1.83 -28.41 1.10
C ARG A 384 -1.33 -27.12 0.48
N ASP A 385 -0.23 -26.55 1.00
CA ASP A 385 0.41 -25.38 0.42
C ASP A 385 1.03 -25.68 -0.93
N LEU A 386 1.75 -26.80 -1.02
CA LEU A 386 2.45 -27.22 -2.21
C LEU A 386 1.45 -27.57 -3.30
N ILE A 387 0.41 -28.32 -2.96
CA ILE A 387 -0.69 -28.64 -3.89
C ILE A 387 -1.37 -27.36 -4.38
N ALA A 388 -1.69 -26.41 -3.48
CA ALA A 388 -2.27 -25.13 -3.89
C ALA A 388 -1.35 -24.33 -4.82
N GLY A 389 -0.05 -24.29 -4.52
CA GLY A 389 0.95 -23.63 -5.36
C GLY A 389 1.03 -24.24 -6.75
N LYS A 390 1.07 -25.57 -6.85
CA LYS A 390 1.04 -26.30 -8.13
C LYS A 390 -0.23 -26.03 -8.91
N ASN A 391 -1.39 -26.12 -8.26
CA ASN A 391 -2.69 -25.85 -8.89
C ASN A 391 -2.80 -24.40 -9.40
N ALA A 392 -2.14 -23.45 -8.73
CA ALA A 392 -2.08 -22.05 -9.16
C ALA A 392 -1.04 -21.81 -10.28
N GLY A 393 -0.24 -22.81 -10.62
CA GLY A 393 0.85 -22.71 -11.60
C GLY A 393 2.13 -22.07 -11.07
N CYS A 394 2.25 -21.86 -9.75
CA CYS A 394 3.46 -21.35 -9.11
C CYS A 394 4.54 -22.44 -8.99
N ARG A 395 5.81 -22.02 -8.91
CA ARG A 395 6.88 -22.88 -8.40
C ARG A 395 6.72 -23.08 -6.90
N THR A 396 6.99 -24.28 -6.39
CA THR A 396 6.74 -24.61 -4.98
C THR A 396 8.01 -24.85 -4.18
N VAL A 397 8.06 -24.27 -2.99
CA VAL A 397 9.14 -24.48 -2.01
C VAL A 397 8.54 -25.05 -0.73
N TYR A 398 9.07 -26.19 -0.32
CA TYR A 398 8.73 -26.83 0.95
C TYR A 398 9.74 -26.45 2.03
N LEU A 399 9.25 -25.92 3.13
CA LEU A 399 10.05 -25.66 4.33
C LEU A 399 9.97 -26.87 5.24
N ASN A 400 11.08 -27.60 5.37
CA ASN A 400 11.19 -28.75 6.25
C ASN A 400 12.58 -28.77 6.88
N PRO A 401 12.69 -28.60 8.22
CA PRO A 401 13.98 -28.58 8.91
C PRO A 401 14.83 -29.84 8.72
N LYS A 402 14.20 -31.00 8.47
CA LYS A 402 14.87 -32.27 8.21
C LYS A 402 15.26 -32.46 6.74
N MET A 403 14.94 -31.50 5.87
CA MET A 403 15.18 -31.55 4.42
C MET A 403 14.53 -32.75 3.73
N GLU A 404 13.43 -33.26 4.30
CA GLU A 404 12.66 -34.36 3.70
C GLU A 404 11.99 -33.91 2.39
N LYS A 405 12.03 -34.78 1.38
CA LYS A 405 11.40 -34.51 0.09
C LYS A 405 9.88 -34.60 0.20
N ASN A 406 9.19 -33.75 -0.56
CA ASN A 406 7.75 -33.86 -0.78
C ASN A 406 7.48 -33.93 -2.28
N GLN A 407 6.59 -34.83 -2.72
CA GLN A 407 6.31 -35.04 -4.14
C GLN A 407 5.71 -33.80 -4.84
N TYR A 408 5.09 -32.88 -4.08
CA TYR A 408 4.50 -31.65 -4.62
C TYR A 408 5.46 -30.45 -4.58
N ALA A 409 6.68 -30.62 -4.05
CA ALA A 409 7.67 -29.55 -3.93
C ALA A 409 8.64 -29.56 -5.12
N ASP A 410 8.87 -28.40 -5.75
CA ASP A 410 9.98 -28.23 -6.69
C ASP A 410 11.33 -28.15 -5.97
N PHE A 411 11.35 -27.51 -4.80
CA PHE A 411 12.55 -27.32 -3.99
C PHE A 411 12.24 -27.49 -2.50
N VAL A 412 13.24 -27.91 -1.73
CA VAL A 412 13.15 -28.08 -0.27
C VAL A 412 14.24 -27.26 0.40
N PHE A 413 13.87 -26.52 1.44
CA PHE A 413 14.82 -25.79 2.28
C PHE A 413 14.46 -25.96 3.76
N LYS A 414 15.47 -25.83 4.62
CA LYS A 414 15.29 -25.96 6.07
C LYS A 414 14.53 -24.79 6.70
N ASP A 415 14.62 -23.60 6.10
CA ASP A 415 14.11 -22.36 6.65
C ASP A 415 13.80 -21.32 5.56
N LEU A 416 13.00 -20.31 5.92
CA LEU A 416 12.61 -19.22 5.02
C LEU A 416 13.81 -18.39 4.52
N PRO A 417 14.80 -18.01 5.35
CA PRO A 417 15.97 -17.27 4.87
C PRO A 417 16.74 -17.98 3.74
N SER A 418 16.93 -19.29 3.83
CA SER A 418 17.62 -20.09 2.82
C SER A 418 16.79 -20.17 1.53
N ALA A 419 15.48 -20.40 1.66
CA ALA A 419 14.56 -20.41 0.52
C ALA A 419 14.54 -19.07 -0.23
N ILE A 420 14.40 -17.93 0.48
CA ILE A 420 14.38 -16.61 -0.15
C ILE A 420 15.70 -16.28 -0.83
N LYS A 421 16.84 -16.66 -0.23
CA LYS A 421 18.15 -16.49 -0.88
C LYS A 421 18.21 -17.22 -2.22
N PHE A 422 17.67 -18.44 -2.30
CA PHE A 422 17.60 -19.19 -3.55
C PHE A 422 16.64 -18.55 -4.56
N VAL A 423 15.40 -18.30 -4.15
CA VAL A 423 14.33 -17.76 -5.02
C VAL A 423 14.77 -16.45 -5.70
N LEU A 424 15.41 -15.54 -4.97
CA LEU A 424 15.84 -14.24 -5.51
C LEU A 424 17.04 -14.31 -6.46
N ASN A 425 17.69 -15.47 -6.60
CA ASN A 425 18.81 -15.70 -7.51
C ASN A 425 18.51 -16.79 -8.55
N TYR A 426 17.31 -17.37 -8.58
CA TYR A 426 16.98 -18.49 -9.44
C TYR A 426 17.10 -18.19 -10.95
N ASN A 427 16.83 -16.95 -11.35
CA ASN A 427 16.83 -16.50 -12.75
C ASN A 427 17.91 -15.43 -13.04
N LYS A 428 18.90 -15.29 -12.17
CA LYS A 428 20.07 -14.42 -12.41
C LYS A 428 21.23 -15.29 -12.83
#